data_AF-A0A3D1IVH8-F1
#
_entry.id   AF-A0A3D1IVH8-F1
#
_cell.length_a   1.000
_cell.length_b   1.000
_cell.length_c   1.000
_cell.angle_alpha   90.00
_cell.angle_beta   90.00
_cell.angle_gamma   90.00
#
_symmetry.space_group_name_H-M   'P 1'
#
loop_
_entity.id
_entity.type
_entity.pdbx_description
1 polymer ?
#
loop_
_entity_poly.entity_id
_entity_poly.type
_entity_poly.pdbx_seq_one_letter_code
_entity_poly.pdbx_strand_id
1 'polypeptide(L)'
;IWEAVEAELDLAICITEGIPVRDMMALKDRMAKSGSKTLLLGPNCPGLITPDEIKIGIMPGHIHMKGRIGVVSRSGTLTYEAVGQLTALGLGQSSAVGIGGDPINGLKHIDIMKAFNDDPDTDAVIMIGEIGGPDEANAAYWIRDNMKKPVVGFIAGVTAPPGKRMGHAGALISGGADTAQAKLEIMAACGIKVTKNPSEMGRLLKSVL
;
A
#
# COMPACT_ATOMS: atom_id res chain seq x y z
N ILE A 1 -15.53 1.89 13.41
CA ILE A 1 -14.22 1.22 13.65
C ILE A 1 -14.11 0.74 15.09
N TRP A 2 -14.35 1.60 16.08
CA TRP A 2 -14.23 1.21 17.50
C TRP A 2 -15.10 -0.01 17.88
N GLU A 3 -16.37 -0.01 17.50
CA GLU A 3 -17.26 -1.15 17.75
C GLU A 3 -16.73 -2.47 17.17
N ALA A 4 -16.14 -2.45 15.97
CA ALA A 4 -15.52 -3.63 15.36
C ALA A 4 -14.29 -4.12 16.14
N VAL A 5 -13.53 -3.21 16.73
CA VAL A 5 -12.37 -3.52 17.58
C VAL A 5 -12.83 -4.11 18.93
N GLU A 6 -13.89 -3.57 19.53
CA GLU A 6 -14.47 -4.10 20.78
C GLU A 6 -15.14 -5.46 20.57
N ALA A 7 -15.73 -5.68 19.40
CA ALA A 7 -16.31 -6.96 19.01
C ALA A 7 -15.25 -8.01 18.58
N GLU A 8 -13.96 -7.68 18.67
CA GLU A 8 -12.84 -8.56 18.32
C GLU A 8 -12.94 -9.16 16.90
N LEU A 9 -13.44 -8.37 15.93
CA LEU A 9 -13.45 -8.82 14.53
C LEU A 9 -12.01 -9.00 14.03
N ASP A 10 -11.78 -10.02 13.20
CA ASP A 10 -10.45 -10.30 12.65
C ASP A 10 -9.93 -9.15 11.78
N LEU A 11 -10.82 -8.53 10.98
CA LEU A 11 -10.50 -7.47 10.03
C LEU A 11 -11.59 -6.42 9.98
N ALA A 12 -11.20 -5.15 10.13
CA ALA A 12 -12.02 -3.97 9.87
C ALA A 12 -11.43 -3.17 8.71
N ILE A 13 -12.22 -2.93 7.66
CA ILE A 13 -11.81 -2.11 6.50
C ILE A 13 -12.57 -0.80 6.53
N CYS A 14 -11.86 0.31 6.67
CA CYS A 14 -12.43 1.64 6.68
C CYS A 14 -12.17 2.35 5.34
N ILE A 15 -13.21 2.46 4.52
CA ILE A 15 -13.13 3.13 3.22
C ILE A 15 -13.13 4.65 3.38
N THR A 16 -13.90 5.15 4.35
CA THR A 16 -14.20 6.57 4.56
C THR A 16 -12.95 7.44 4.63
N GLU A 17 -12.93 8.51 3.84
CA GLU A 17 -11.93 9.59 3.90
C GLU A 17 -12.38 10.70 4.87
N GLY A 18 -11.42 11.45 5.42
CA GLY A 18 -11.71 12.64 6.22
C GLY A 18 -12.04 12.38 7.68
N ILE A 19 -11.69 11.19 8.20
CA ILE A 19 -11.76 10.93 9.64
C ILE A 19 -10.77 11.86 10.35
N PRO A 20 -11.18 12.58 11.41
CA PRO A 20 -10.26 13.44 12.15
C PRO A 20 -9.04 12.68 12.64
N VAL A 21 -7.84 13.24 12.42
CA VAL A 21 -6.57 12.64 12.84
C VAL A 21 -6.59 12.32 14.35
N ARG A 22 -7.18 13.20 15.16
CA ARG A 22 -7.34 13.00 16.62
C ARG A 22 -8.12 11.71 16.95
N ASP A 23 -9.17 11.40 16.18
CA ASP A 23 -10.00 10.23 16.42
C ASP A 23 -9.24 8.96 16.06
N MET A 24 -8.48 9.00 14.95
CA MET A 24 -7.59 7.90 14.57
C MET A 24 -6.44 7.71 15.56
N MET A 25 -5.86 8.79 16.12
CA MET A 25 -4.88 8.70 17.21
C MET A 25 -5.47 7.99 18.43
N ALA A 26 -6.65 8.44 18.88
CA ALA A 26 -7.32 7.86 20.05
C ALA A 26 -7.67 6.39 19.83
N LEU A 27 -8.15 6.04 18.63
CA LEU A 27 -8.43 4.66 18.25
C LEU A 27 -7.16 3.78 18.29
N LYS A 28 -6.07 4.22 17.63
CA LYS A 28 -4.82 3.44 17.57
C LYS A 28 -4.18 3.27 18.95
N ASP A 29 -4.20 4.30 19.79
CA ASP A 29 -3.73 4.22 21.19
C ASP A 29 -4.54 3.20 21.99
N ARG A 30 -5.87 3.21 21.86
CA ARG A 30 -6.74 2.24 22.53
C ARG A 30 -6.51 0.81 22.05
N MET A 31 -6.43 0.58 20.73
CA MET A 31 -6.12 -0.73 20.16
C MET A 31 -4.80 -1.29 20.72
N ALA A 32 -3.77 -0.44 20.85
CA ALA A 32 -2.49 -0.83 21.42
C ALA A 32 -2.62 -1.19 22.92
N LYS A 33 -3.31 -0.35 23.71
CA LYS A 33 -3.51 -0.58 25.16
C LYS A 33 -4.36 -1.81 25.47
N SER A 34 -5.34 -2.14 24.63
CA SER A 34 -6.17 -3.34 24.80
C SER A 34 -5.52 -4.61 24.24
N GLY A 35 -4.39 -4.49 23.53
CA GLY A 35 -3.76 -5.63 22.86
C GLY A 35 -4.62 -6.23 21.74
N SER A 36 -5.49 -5.43 21.14
CA SER A 36 -6.45 -5.86 20.11
C SER A 36 -5.76 -6.61 18.97
N LYS A 37 -6.40 -7.68 18.50
CA LYS A 37 -5.95 -8.49 17.36
C LYS A 37 -6.62 -8.07 16.04
N THR A 38 -7.61 -7.20 16.09
CA THR A 38 -8.31 -6.69 14.90
C THR A 38 -7.32 -6.00 13.97
N LEU A 39 -7.20 -6.52 12.76
CA LEU A 39 -6.48 -5.85 11.68
C LEU A 39 -7.33 -4.70 11.17
N LEU A 40 -6.72 -3.53 10.98
CA LEU A 40 -7.39 -2.36 10.44
C LEU A 40 -6.81 -2.03 9.07
N LEU A 41 -7.63 -1.97 8.02
CA LEU A 41 -7.22 -1.44 6.72
C LEU A 41 -7.85 -0.07 6.50
N GLY A 42 -7.07 0.93 6.06
CA GLY A 42 -7.50 2.33 5.99
C GLY A 42 -7.32 3.09 7.31
N PRO A 43 -7.96 4.26 7.51
CA PRO A 43 -9.05 4.82 6.70
C PRO A 43 -8.56 5.39 5.36
N ASN A 44 -9.46 6.03 4.62
CA ASN A 44 -9.17 6.64 3.32
C ASN A 44 -8.53 5.64 2.35
N CYS A 45 -9.16 4.48 2.17
CA CYS A 45 -8.62 3.40 1.36
C CYS A 45 -9.67 2.84 0.39
N PRO A 46 -9.25 2.29 -0.76
CA PRO A 46 -10.18 1.63 -1.67
C PRO A 46 -10.62 0.24 -1.19
N GLY A 47 -10.02 -0.28 -0.11
CA GLY A 47 -10.22 -1.62 0.43
C GLY A 47 -9.26 -2.66 -0.16
N LEU A 48 -9.72 -3.91 -0.29
CA LEU A 48 -8.95 -5.00 -0.88
C LEU A 48 -9.77 -5.83 -1.88
N ILE A 49 -9.08 -6.50 -2.79
CA ILE A 49 -9.67 -7.49 -3.70
C ILE A 49 -8.70 -8.64 -3.93
N THR A 50 -9.21 -9.85 -3.77
CA THR A 50 -8.62 -11.12 -4.20
C THR A 50 -9.47 -11.58 -5.38
N PRO A 51 -8.96 -11.53 -6.62
CA PRO A 51 -9.78 -11.77 -7.80
C PRO A 51 -10.44 -13.16 -7.78
N ASP A 52 -11.67 -13.24 -8.24
CA ASP A 52 -12.53 -14.43 -8.23
C ASP A 52 -12.87 -15.01 -6.84
N GLU A 53 -12.52 -14.30 -5.76
CA GLU A 53 -12.75 -14.76 -4.38
C GLU A 53 -13.48 -13.73 -3.54
N ILE A 54 -12.88 -12.56 -3.31
CA ILE A 54 -13.49 -11.54 -2.43
C ILE A 54 -13.14 -10.11 -2.86
N LYS A 55 -14.12 -9.22 -2.73
CA LYS A 55 -13.95 -7.77 -2.87
C LYS A 55 -14.62 -7.06 -1.71
N ILE A 56 -13.83 -6.36 -0.90
CA ILE A 56 -14.35 -5.50 0.16
C ILE A 56 -13.83 -4.09 -0.09
N GLY A 57 -14.73 -3.19 -0.48
CA GLY A 57 -14.41 -1.80 -0.79
C GLY A 57 -14.86 -1.38 -2.19
N ILE A 58 -14.23 -0.32 -2.70
CA ILE A 58 -14.72 0.45 -3.86
C ILE A 58 -13.90 0.23 -5.13
N MET A 59 -12.96 -0.71 -5.14
CA MET A 59 -12.20 -1.05 -6.34
C MET A 59 -13.10 -1.62 -7.45
N PRO A 60 -12.85 -1.26 -8.72
CA PRO A 60 -13.57 -1.85 -9.85
C PRO A 60 -13.13 -3.31 -10.06
N GLY A 61 -14.03 -4.28 -9.86
CA GLY A 61 -13.69 -5.70 -9.98
C GLY A 61 -13.27 -6.12 -11.39
N HIS A 62 -13.88 -5.53 -12.42
CA HIS A 62 -13.73 -5.94 -13.83
C HIS A 62 -12.33 -5.72 -14.43
N ILE A 63 -11.46 -4.92 -13.80
CA ILE A 63 -10.06 -4.74 -14.24
C ILE A 63 -9.10 -5.76 -13.63
N HIS A 64 -9.57 -6.53 -12.64
CA HIS A 64 -8.77 -7.51 -11.94
C HIS A 64 -8.92 -8.87 -12.61
N MET A 65 -7.84 -9.65 -12.56
CA MET A 65 -7.78 -11.01 -13.10
C MET A 65 -7.03 -11.88 -12.12
N LYS A 66 -7.49 -13.10 -11.83
CA LYS A 66 -6.77 -14.01 -10.94
C LYS A 66 -5.37 -14.31 -11.47
N GLY A 67 -4.37 -14.23 -10.59
CA GLY A 67 -2.99 -14.58 -10.88
C GLY A 67 -2.13 -14.51 -9.63
N ARG A 68 -0.85 -14.19 -9.79
CA ARG A 68 0.18 -14.40 -8.76
C ARG A 68 0.94 -13.13 -8.39
N ILE A 69 0.42 -11.96 -8.75
CA ILE A 69 1.06 -10.68 -8.46
C ILE A 69 0.37 -9.96 -7.30
N GLY A 70 1.11 -9.67 -6.24
CA GLY A 70 0.63 -8.82 -5.15
C GLY A 70 0.69 -7.34 -5.54
N VAL A 71 -0.30 -6.55 -5.11
CA VAL A 71 -0.28 -5.08 -5.27
C VAL A 71 -0.61 -4.44 -3.92
N VAL A 72 0.24 -3.53 -3.45
CA VAL A 72 -0.04 -2.72 -2.25
C VAL A 72 0.14 -1.23 -2.55
N SER A 73 -0.81 -0.40 -2.11
CA SER A 73 -0.81 1.04 -2.43
C SER A 73 -1.47 1.90 -1.35
N ARG A 74 -1.02 3.13 -1.20
CA ARG A 74 -1.78 4.18 -0.48
C ARG A 74 -2.94 4.74 -1.30
N SER A 75 -2.76 4.87 -2.61
CA SER A 75 -3.71 5.51 -3.53
C SER A 75 -4.62 4.49 -4.21
N GLY A 76 -5.93 4.76 -4.21
CA GLY A 76 -6.91 3.96 -4.94
C GLY A 76 -6.65 3.92 -6.44
N THR A 77 -6.68 5.07 -7.11
CA THR A 77 -6.56 5.13 -8.58
C THR A 77 -5.22 4.62 -9.11
N LEU A 78 -4.11 4.83 -8.38
CA LEU A 78 -2.82 4.22 -8.76
C LEU A 78 -2.80 2.70 -8.57
N THR A 79 -3.56 2.16 -7.63
CA THR A 79 -3.79 0.70 -7.55
C THR A 79 -4.46 0.22 -8.82
N TYR A 80 -5.48 0.94 -9.31
CA TYR A 80 -6.24 0.54 -10.49
C TYR A 80 -5.37 0.60 -11.75
N GLU A 81 -4.51 1.60 -11.84
CA GLU A 81 -3.53 1.74 -12.91
C GLU A 81 -2.55 0.57 -12.94
N ALA A 82 -1.95 0.21 -11.80
CA ALA A 82 -1.03 -0.92 -11.72
C ALA A 82 -1.72 -2.25 -12.06
N VAL A 83 -2.91 -2.47 -11.52
CA VAL A 83 -3.75 -3.64 -11.84
C VAL A 83 -4.07 -3.70 -13.33
N GLY A 84 -4.51 -2.59 -13.91
CA GLY A 84 -4.85 -2.52 -15.34
C GLY A 84 -3.65 -2.83 -16.24
N GLN A 85 -2.47 -2.29 -15.92
CA GLN A 85 -1.23 -2.61 -16.64
C GLN A 85 -0.88 -4.10 -16.54
N LEU A 86 -0.99 -4.69 -15.35
CA LEU A 86 -0.68 -6.10 -15.13
C LEU A 86 -1.65 -7.00 -15.91
N THR A 87 -2.95 -6.76 -15.79
CA THR A 87 -3.99 -7.51 -16.51
C THR A 87 -3.79 -7.41 -18.02
N ALA A 88 -3.49 -6.22 -18.55
CA ALA A 88 -3.19 -6.02 -19.98
C ALA A 88 -1.93 -6.78 -20.46
N LEU A 89 -1.01 -7.12 -19.55
CA LEU A 89 0.18 -7.92 -19.82
C LEU A 89 -0.02 -9.42 -19.62
N GLY A 90 -1.24 -9.85 -19.26
CA GLY A 90 -1.56 -11.23 -18.91
C GLY A 90 -1.11 -11.65 -17.51
N LEU A 91 -0.76 -10.69 -16.65
CA LEU A 91 -0.32 -10.92 -15.28
C LEU A 91 -1.48 -10.63 -14.32
N GLY A 92 -2.12 -11.68 -13.79
CA GLY A 92 -3.20 -11.52 -12.83
C GLY A 92 -2.68 -11.25 -11.41
N GLN A 93 -3.56 -10.76 -10.55
CA GLN A 93 -3.24 -10.44 -9.16
C GLN A 93 -3.57 -11.60 -8.22
N SER A 94 -2.70 -11.85 -7.24
CA SER A 94 -3.03 -12.68 -6.08
C SER A 94 -3.97 -11.92 -5.16
N SER A 95 -3.59 -10.70 -4.79
CA SER A 95 -4.47 -9.71 -4.16
C SER A 95 -3.98 -8.29 -4.42
N ALA A 96 -4.92 -7.34 -4.49
CA ALA A 96 -4.64 -5.91 -4.49
C ALA A 96 -5.17 -5.27 -3.20
N VAL A 97 -4.32 -4.52 -2.50
CA VAL A 97 -4.60 -3.97 -1.17
C VAL A 97 -4.31 -2.48 -1.15
N GLY A 98 -5.35 -1.68 -0.93
CA GLY A 98 -5.20 -0.27 -0.64
C GLY A 98 -5.12 -0.03 0.87
N ILE A 99 -3.97 0.42 1.38
CA ILE A 99 -3.76 0.66 2.82
C ILE A 99 -4.26 2.03 3.29
N GLY A 100 -4.49 2.93 2.35
CA GLY A 100 -5.06 4.26 2.54
C GLY A 100 -4.06 5.41 2.67
N GLY A 101 -4.54 6.62 2.38
CA GLY A 101 -3.74 7.84 2.25
C GLY A 101 -3.67 8.72 3.51
N ASP A 102 -4.38 8.37 4.58
CA ASP A 102 -4.39 9.15 5.80
C ASP A 102 -3.09 8.98 6.62
N PRO A 103 -2.64 10.02 7.34
CA PRO A 103 -1.37 10.00 8.08
C PRO A 103 -1.35 8.95 9.20
N ILE A 104 -2.54 8.62 9.74
CA ILE A 104 -2.73 7.58 10.74
C ILE A 104 -3.73 6.58 10.19
N ASN A 105 -3.20 5.52 9.61
CA ASN A 105 -3.94 4.36 9.14
C ASN A 105 -3.59 3.10 9.95
N GLY A 106 -4.25 2.01 9.61
CA GLY A 106 -4.08 0.71 10.23
C GLY A 106 -2.82 0.00 9.74
N LEU A 107 -2.98 -1.02 8.91
CA LEU A 107 -1.91 -1.80 8.28
C LEU A 107 -1.03 -0.91 7.40
N LYS A 108 0.27 -1.18 7.42
CA LYS A 108 1.30 -0.45 6.68
C LYS A 108 1.82 -1.30 5.52
N HIS A 109 2.60 -0.67 4.62
CA HIS A 109 3.27 -1.39 3.53
C HIS A 109 4.01 -2.62 4.03
N ILE A 110 4.83 -2.50 5.08
CA ILE A 110 5.60 -3.61 5.65
C ILE A 110 4.72 -4.80 6.08
N ASP A 111 3.51 -4.56 6.59
CA ASP A 111 2.61 -5.62 7.04
C ASP A 111 2.08 -6.41 5.84
N ILE A 112 1.71 -5.69 4.77
CA ILE A 112 1.25 -6.31 3.53
C ILE A 112 2.40 -7.00 2.79
N MET A 113 3.61 -6.44 2.81
CA MET A 113 4.80 -7.07 2.23
C MET A 113 5.12 -8.40 2.92
N LYS A 114 4.99 -8.47 4.26
CA LYS A 114 5.12 -9.74 5.01
C LYS A 114 4.09 -10.76 4.55
N ALA A 115 2.82 -10.36 4.48
CA ALA A 115 1.75 -11.25 4.03
C ALA A 115 2.01 -11.79 2.62
N PHE A 116 2.40 -10.92 1.67
CA PHE A 116 2.76 -11.35 0.32
C PHE A 116 4.04 -12.20 0.28
N ASN A 117 5.01 -11.97 1.15
CA ASN A 117 6.23 -12.77 1.22
C ASN A 117 5.93 -14.21 1.65
N ASP A 118 5.00 -14.38 2.59
CA ASP A 118 4.66 -15.68 3.17
C ASP A 118 3.58 -16.42 2.37
N ASP A 119 2.82 -15.72 1.53
CA ASP A 119 1.77 -16.29 0.68
C ASP A 119 2.35 -17.14 -0.47
N PRO A 120 2.19 -18.47 -0.51
CA PRO A 120 2.70 -19.30 -1.60
C PRO A 120 2.07 -18.99 -2.96
N ASP A 121 0.96 -18.24 -3.02
CA ASP A 121 0.28 -17.85 -4.25
C ASP A 121 0.66 -16.47 -4.81
N THR A 122 1.63 -15.81 -4.19
CA THR A 122 2.25 -14.59 -4.70
C THR A 122 3.68 -14.85 -5.16
N ASP A 123 4.02 -14.49 -6.40
CA ASP A 123 5.36 -14.65 -6.99
C ASP A 123 6.15 -13.34 -6.99
N ALA A 124 5.48 -12.19 -7.12
CA ALA A 124 6.11 -10.87 -7.12
C ALA A 124 5.13 -9.80 -6.63
N VAL A 125 5.64 -8.63 -6.25
CA VAL A 125 4.82 -7.54 -5.67
C VAL A 125 5.11 -6.18 -6.31
N ILE A 126 4.06 -5.43 -6.63
CA ILE A 126 4.16 -3.98 -6.87
C ILE A 126 3.85 -3.23 -5.56
N MET A 127 4.81 -2.44 -5.09
CA MET A 127 4.67 -1.55 -3.95
C MET A 127 4.56 -0.10 -4.42
N ILE A 128 3.40 0.53 -4.16
CA ILE A 128 3.10 1.91 -4.51
C ILE A 128 3.03 2.75 -3.25
N GLY A 129 3.85 3.79 -3.20
CA GLY A 129 3.86 4.78 -2.14
C GLY A 129 3.61 6.20 -2.63
N GLU A 130 3.73 7.12 -1.70
CA GLU A 130 3.60 8.56 -1.93
C GLU A 130 4.60 9.32 -1.05
N ILE A 131 4.78 10.62 -1.30
CA ILE A 131 5.46 11.53 -0.37
C ILE A 131 4.88 11.47 1.06
N GLY A 132 5.72 11.79 2.04
CA GLY A 132 5.29 11.95 3.44
C GLY A 132 5.35 10.67 4.28
N GLY A 133 5.97 10.79 5.45
CA GLY A 133 6.14 9.71 6.42
C GLY A 133 7.14 8.61 5.98
N PRO A 134 7.50 7.71 6.90
CA PRO A 134 8.60 6.75 6.71
C PRO A 134 8.16 5.36 6.22
N ASP A 135 6.86 5.11 6.00
CA ASP A 135 6.31 3.76 5.82
C ASP A 135 6.99 2.99 4.68
N GLU A 136 7.20 3.62 3.52
CA GLU A 136 7.85 2.99 2.37
C GLU A 136 9.34 2.73 2.60
N ALA A 137 10.04 3.65 3.28
CA ALA A 137 11.45 3.46 3.64
C ALA A 137 11.61 2.30 4.62
N ASN A 138 10.75 2.23 5.65
CA ASN A 138 10.73 1.14 6.61
C ASN A 138 10.43 -0.21 5.93
N ALA A 139 9.48 -0.23 4.99
CA ALA A 139 9.20 -1.42 4.18
C ALA A 139 10.41 -1.80 3.33
N ALA A 140 11.09 -0.85 2.70
CA ALA A 140 12.28 -1.10 1.88
C ALA A 140 13.43 -1.74 2.69
N TYR A 141 13.72 -1.23 3.89
CA TYR A 141 14.73 -1.83 4.76
C TYR A 141 14.38 -3.26 5.14
N TRP A 142 13.11 -3.52 5.48
CA TRP A 142 12.66 -4.88 5.77
C TRP A 142 12.75 -5.78 4.53
N ILE A 143 12.40 -5.27 3.35
CA ILE A 143 12.47 -6.01 2.08
C ILE A 143 13.90 -6.47 1.81
N ARG A 144 14.90 -5.58 1.95
CA ARG A 144 16.32 -5.91 1.76
C ARG A 144 16.75 -7.12 2.58
N ASP A 145 16.29 -7.20 3.83
CA ASP A 145 16.76 -8.18 4.80
C ASP A 145 15.93 -9.47 4.80
N ASN A 146 14.68 -9.45 4.30
CA ASN A 146 13.71 -10.53 4.54
C ASN A 146 12.92 -10.99 3.30
N MET A 147 12.73 -10.13 2.29
CA MET A 147 11.88 -10.46 1.15
C MET A 147 12.56 -11.47 0.25
N LYS A 148 11.86 -12.55 -0.08
CA LYS A 148 12.35 -13.61 -0.98
C LYS A 148 11.86 -13.44 -2.42
N LYS A 149 10.90 -12.54 -2.63
CA LYS A 149 10.18 -12.35 -3.89
C LYS A 149 10.54 -11.00 -4.48
N PRO A 150 10.63 -10.89 -5.82
CA PRO A 150 10.92 -9.63 -6.48
C PRO A 150 9.85 -8.57 -6.17
N VAL A 151 10.32 -7.35 -5.92
CA VAL A 151 9.47 -6.18 -5.66
C VAL A 151 9.78 -5.11 -6.68
N VAL A 152 8.73 -4.52 -7.26
CA VAL A 152 8.80 -3.30 -8.05
C VAL A 152 8.17 -2.15 -7.29
N GLY A 153 8.83 -0.99 -7.35
CA GLY A 153 8.47 0.19 -6.58
C GLY A 153 8.09 1.40 -7.41
N PHE A 154 7.09 2.14 -6.94
CA PHE A 154 6.76 3.47 -7.44
C PHE A 154 6.40 4.41 -6.28
N ILE A 155 6.85 5.66 -6.33
CA ILE A 155 6.50 6.70 -5.36
C ILE A 155 5.88 7.90 -6.08
N ALA A 156 4.63 8.20 -5.75
CA ALA A 156 3.94 9.38 -6.25
C ALA A 156 4.49 10.68 -5.62
N GLY A 157 4.37 11.80 -6.35
CA GLY A 157 4.72 13.13 -5.84
C GLY A 157 6.16 13.59 -6.08
N VAL A 158 6.87 13.03 -7.07
CA VAL A 158 8.24 13.46 -7.44
C VAL A 158 8.33 14.95 -7.78
N THR A 159 7.28 15.53 -8.36
CA THR A 159 7.20 16.95 -8.74
C THR A 159 6.46 17.80 -7.70
N ALA A 160 6.18 17.27 -6.51
CA ALA A 160 5.46 18.00 -5.48
C ALA A 160 6.32 19.14 -4.91
N PRO A 161 5.80 20.37 -4.80
CA PRO A 161 6.53 21.46 -4.19
C PRO A 161 6.66 21.25 -2.67
N PRO A 162 7.79 21.66 -2.05
CA PRO A 162 7.98 21.56 -0.60
C PRO A 162 6.86 22.27 0.19
N GLY A 163 6.45 21.68 1.31
CA GLY A 163 5.48 22.28 2.23
C GLY A 163 4.02 22.32 1.73
N LYS A 164 3.70 21.75 0.56
CA LYS A 164 2.30 21.59 0.13
C LYS A 164 1.78 20.19 0.43
N ARG A 165 0.52 20.14 0.86
CA ARG A 165 -0.27 18.91 0.95
C ARG A 165 -0.82 18.56 -0.42
N MET A 166 -0.65 17.32 -0.85
CA MET A 166 -1.14 16.82 -2.13
C MET A 166 -2.33 15.89 -1.93
N GLY A 167 -3.56 16.39 -2.09
CA GLY A 167 -4.78 15.55 -2.01
C GLY A 167 -4.97 14.86 -0.66
N HIS A 168 -4.38 13.66 -0.52
CA HIS A 168 -4.37 12.87 0.71
C HIS A 168 -3.83 13.65 1.91
N ALA A 169 -4.42 13.39 3.07
CA ALA A 169 -4.02 14.03 4.32
C ALA A 169 -2.57 13.69 4.72
N GLY A 170 -2.07 12.49 4.38
CA GLY A 170 -0.72 12.04 4.69
C GLY A 170 0.37 12.52 3.73
N ALA A 171 -0.01 13.09 2.59
CA ALA A 171 0.92 13.53 1.54
C ALA A 171 1.51 14.92 1.84
N LEU A 172 2.21 15.04 2.97
CA LEU A 172 2.90 16.24 3.43
C LEU A 172 4.40 15.95 3.61
N ILE A 173 5.25 16.75 2.97
CA ILE A 173 6.71 16.60 3.07
C ILE A 173 7.22 17.35 4.30
N SER A 174 7.71 16.61 5.29
CA SER A 174 8.36 17.17 6.49
C SER A 174 9.85 17.52 6.27
N GLY A 175 10.43 17.02 5.18
CA GLY A 175 11.83 17.23 4.77
C GLY A 175 12.64 15.93 4.68
N GLY A 176 13.83 16.00 4.07
CA GLY A 176 14.80 14.90 4.01
C GLY A 176 14.27 13.61 3.38
N ALA A 177 14.23 12.54 4.17
CA ALA A 177 13.85 11.19 3.75
C ALA A 177 12.36 11.04 3.35
N ASP A 178 11.52 12.03 3.64
CA ASP A 178 10.09 12.01 3.31
C ASP A 178 9.79 12.37 1.84
N THR A 179 10.79 12.86 1.10
CA THR A 179 10.62 13.22 -0.31
C THR A 179 10.50 11.98 -1.18
N ALA A 180 9.77 12.09 -2.30
CA ALA A 180 9.62 10.98 -3.24
C ALA A 180 10.97 10.53 -3.80
N GLN A 181 11.87 11.47 -4.08
CA GLN A 181 13.21 11.17 -4.58
C GLN A 181 14.04 10.40 -3.54
N ALA A 182 14.04 10.81 -2.27
CA ALA A 182 14.75 10.09 -1.22
C ALA A 182 14.17 8.68 -1.01
N LYS A 183 12.83 8.52 -1.02
CA LYS A 183 12.19 7.20 -0.94
C LYS A 183 12.59 6.28 -2.09
N LEU A 184 12.60 6.79 -3.32
CA LEU A 184 13.05 6.03 -4.50
C LEU A 184 14.52 5.61 -4.38
N GLU A 185 15.40 6.48 -3.88
CA GLU A 185 16.81 6.16 -3.64
C GLU A 185 16.99 5.08 -2.57
N ILE A 186 16.25 5.19 -1.46
CA ILE A 186 16.24 4.18 -0.39
C ILE A 186 15.75 2.83 -0.93
N MET A 187 14.66 2.83 -1.69
CA MET A 187 14.10 1.61 -2.29
C MET A 187 15.09 0.95 -3.25
N ALA A 188 15.74 1.73 -4.13
CA ALA A 188 16.75 1.22 -5.04
C ALA A 188 17.98 0.65 -4.29
N ALA A 189 18.45 1.33 -3.25
CA ALA A 189 19.54 0.86 -2.39
C ALA A 189 19.19 -0.43 -1.62
N CYS A 190 17.89 -0.69 -1.40
CA CYS A 190 17.38 -1.92 -0.80
C CYS A 190 17.12 -3.05 -1.82
N GLY A 191 17.52 -2.87 -3.08
CA GLY A 191 17.37 -3.90 -4.13
C GLY A 191 16.01 -3.91 -4.82
N ILE A 192 15.13 -2.95 -4.55
CA ILE A 192 13.83 -2.82 -5.22
C ILE A 192 14.04 -2.15 -6.58
N LYS A 193 13.53 -2.75 -7.66
CA LYS A 193 13.52 -2.07 -8.96
C LYS A 193 12.46 -0.98 -8.95
N VAL A 194 12.86 0.27 -9.20
CA VAL A 194 11.95 1.42 -9.13
C VAL A 194 11.70 2.04 -10.49
N THR A 195 10.51 2.59 -10.69
CA THR A 195 10.17 3.46 -11.82
C THR A 195 9.72 4.83 -11.30
N LYS A 196 10.02 5.87 -12.09
CA LYS A 196 9.45 7.22 -11.91
C LYS A 196 8.21 7.46 -12.78
N ASN A 197 7.97 6.57 -13.75
CA ASN A 197 6.85 6.65 -14.67
C ASN A 197 5.76 5.68 -14.20
N PRO A 198 4.57 6.18 -13.77
CA PRO A 198 3.48 5.31 -13.33
C PRO A 198 3.03 4.35 -14.44
N SER A 199 3.17 4.69 -15.73
CA SER A 199 2.78 3.85 -16.86
C SER A 199 3.72 2.65 -17.12
N GLU A 200 4.82 2.54 -16.39
CA GLU A 200 5.84 1.48 -16.62
C GLU A 200 5.86 0.42 -15.51
N MET A 201 4.99 0.52 -14.49
CA MET A 201 4.99 -0.40 -13.34
C MET A 201 4.83 -1.87 -13.76
N GLY A 202 3.84 -2.16 -14.60
CA GLY A 202 3.57 -3.53 -15.06
C GLY A 202 4.67 -4.11 -15.94
N ARG A 203 5.23 -3.31 -16.86
CA ARG A 203 6.36 -3.74 -17.70
C ARG A 203 7.62 -3.99 -16.89
N LEU A 204 7.90 -3.12 -15.92
CA LEU A 204 9.04 -3.29 -15.02
C LEU A 204 8.87 -4.55 -14.18
N LEU A 205 7.67 -4.84 -13.68
CA LEU A 205 7.39 -6.10 -12.98
C LEU A 205 7.61 -7.32 -13.87
N LYS A 206 7.12 -7.30 -15.11
CA LYS A 206 7.34 -8.39 -16.06
C LYS A 206 8.82 -8.69 -16.31
N SER A 207 9.70 -7.68 -16.19
CA SER A 207 11.15 -7.84 -16.35
C SER A 207 11.88 -8.46 -15.15
N VAL A 208 11.19 -8.73 -14.04
CA VAL A 208 11.75 -9.34 -12.82
C VAL A 208 11.15 -10.70 -12.48
N LEU A 209 10.21 -11.17 -13.31
CA LEU A 209 9.66 -12.53 -13.27
C LEU A 209 10.55 -13.45 -14.12
#